data_AF-A0A966X4T7-F1
#
_entry.id   AF-A0A966X4T7-F1
#
_cell.length_a   1.000
_cell.length_b   1.000
_cell.length_c   1.000
_cell.angle_alpha   90.00
_cell.angle_beta   90.00
_cell.angle_gamma   90.00
#
_symmetry.space_group_name_H-M   'P 1'
#
loop_
_entity.id
_entity.type
_entity.pdbx_description
1 polymer ?
#
loop_
_entity_poly.entity_id
_entity_poly.type
_entity_poly.pdbx_seq_one_letter_code
_entity_poly.pdbx_strand_id
1 'polypeptide(L)'
;MSTRYATIEVAKEALNFSAAHFTIFNAADREDLHGHNFQVACEMTAELSEAGLMFDYSIVKRAIRALCDEIDEKVLLPEQSPHLAIEREGDYVIALFNGERIPFLPRDVLTLPIANTTVEEFSKYFLEKIRALPAFEGFGVSRLRV
;
A
#
# COMPACT_ATOMS: atom_id res chain seq x y z
N MET A 1 23.93 20.38 -23.26
CA MET A 1 23.42 19.04 -23.64
C MET A 1 21.95 18.98 -23.24
N SER A 2 21.09 18.33 -24.02
CA SER A 2 19.68 18.16 -23.63
C SER A 2 19.60 17.13 -22.51
N THR A 3 18.94 17.47 -21.42
CA THR A 3 18.57 16.49 -20.38
C THR A 3 17.73 15.38 -21.02
N ARG A 4 18.06 14.13 -20.70
CA ARG A 4 17.36 12.94 -21.21
C ARG A 4 16.63 12.27 -20.06
N TYR A 5 15.42 11.81 -20.30
CA TYR A 5 14.62 11.06 -19.33
C TYR A 5 14.31 9.67 -19.86
N ALA A 6 14.15 8.72 -18.94
CA ALA A 6 13.59 7.41 -19.22
C ALA A 6 12.49 7.09 -18.21
N THR A 7 11.52 6.28 -18.66
CA THR A 7 10.50 5.68 -17.81
C THR A 7 10.73 4.19 -17.78
N ILE A 8 10.73 3.61 -16.58
CA ILE A 8 10.76 2.16 -16.39
C ILE A 8 9.58 1.73 -15.52
N GLU A 9 9.14 0.50 -15.75
CA GLU A 9 8.18 -0.19 -14.89
C GLU A 9 8.89 -1.31 -14.13
N VAL A 10 8.66 -1.34 -12.81
CA VAL A 10 9.07 -2.40 -11.92
C VAL A 10 7.83 -3.20 -11.55
N ALA A 11 7.59 -4.27 -12.31
CA ALA A 11 6.56 -5.28 -12.04
C ALA A 11 7.25 -6.65 -11.94
N LYS A 12 7.20 -7.27 -10.76
CA LYS A 12 7.76 -8.60 -10.51
C LYS A 12 6.76 -9.39 -9.69
N GLU A 13 6.61 -10.67 -10.01
CA GLU A 13 5.75 -11.60 -9.27
C GLU A 13 5.94 -11.46 -7.76
N ALA A 14 7.19 -11.40 -7.29
CA ALA A 14 7.56 -11.23 -5.89
C ALA A 14 7.10 -9.91 -5.20
N LEU A 15 6.49 -8.96 -5.91
CA LEU A 15 5.94 -7.72 -5.37
C LEU A 15 4.43 -7.90 -5.18
N ASN A 16 4.05 -8.81 -4.29
CA ASN A 16 2.66 -9.17 -4.02
C ASN A 16 2.45 -9.32 -2.51
N PHE A 17 1.20 -9.20 -2.08
CA PHE A 17 0.75 -9.57 -0.74
C PHE A 17 -0.64 -10.17 -0.82
N SER A 18 -0.93 -11.12 0.06
CA SER A 18 -2.23 -11.78 0.21
C SER A 18 -2.91 -11.24 1.45
N ALA A 19 -4.06 -10.58 1.31
CA ALA A 19 -4.74 -9.95 2.43
C ALA A 19 -6.25 -10.16 2.38
N ALA A 20 -6.84 -10.26 3.57
CA ALA A 20 -8.28 -10.22 3.75
C ALA A 20 -8.76 -8.78 4.02
N HIS A 21 -9.92 -8.42 3.50
CA HIS A 21 -10.50 -7.08 3.64
C HIS A 21 -12.00 -7.10 3.32
N PHE A 22 -12.64 -5.93 3.46
CA PHE A 22 -13.97 -5.65 2.93
C PHE A 22 -14.05 -4.16 2.58
N THR A 23 -14.64 -3.82 1.44
CA THR A 23 -14.86 -2.42 1.07
C THR A 23 -16.08 -1.88 1.80
N ILE A 24 -15.97 -0.66 2.33
CA ILE A 24 -17.11 0.05 2.94
C ILE A 24 -17.67 1.04 1.92
N PHE A 25 -18.94 0.89 1.53
CA PHE A 25 -19.57 1.76 0.54
C PHE A 25 -20.19 3.02 1.16
N ASN A 26 -20.79 2.86 2.33
CA ASN A 26 -21.41 3.94 3.10
C ASN A 26 -21.64 3.51 4.56
N ALA A 27 -22.33 4.33 5.34
CA ALA A 27 -22.58 4.09 6.76
C ALA A 27 -23.39 2.81 7.08
N ALA A 28 -24.09 2.22 6.10
CA ALA A 28 -24.96 1.06 6.29
C ALA A 28 -24.61 -0.15 5.42
N ASP A 29 -23.73 0.00 4.43
CA ASP A 29 -23.41 -1.03 3.46
C ASP A 29 -21.89 -1.23 3.28
N ARG A 30 -21.47 -2.49 3.29
CA ARG A 30 -20.09 -2.96 3.07
C ARG A 30 -20.11 -4.33 2.41
N GLU A 31 -19.01 -4.70 1.78
CA GLU A 31 -18.81 -6.08 1.32
C GLU A 31 -18.69 -7.05 2.49
N ASP A 32 -18.94 -8.33 2.22
CA ASP A 32 -18.53 -9.41 3.12
C ASP A 32 -17.00 -9.51 3.20
N LEU A 33 -16.51 -10.02 4.32
CA LEU A 33 -15.08 -10.28 4.51
C LEU A 33 -14.62 -11.35 3.51
N HIS A 34 -13.64 -11.00 2.69
CA HIS A 34 -13.01 -11.88 1.71
C HIS A 34 -11.52 -11.53 1.60
N GLY A 35 -10.82 -12.02 0.58
CA GLY A 35 -9.42 -11.65 0.37
C GLY A 35 -8.96 -11.79 -1.08
N HIS A 36 -7.80 -11.23 -1.36
CA HIS A 36 -7.14 -11.29 -2.67
C HIS A 36 -5.64 -11.49 -2.53
N ASN A 37 -5.04 -11.92 -3.64
CA ASN A 37 -3.60 -11.81 -3.87
C ASN A 37 -3.37 -10.52 -4.67
N PHE A 38 -2.94 -9.47 -4.01
CA PHE A 38 -2.67 -8.16 -4.61
C PHE A 38 -1.29 -8.14 -5.23
N GLN A 39 -1.18 -7.53 -6.42
CA GLN A 39 0.10 -7.30 -7.10
C GLN A 39 0.41 -5.81 -7.11
N VAL A 40 1.63 -5.45 -6.74
CA VAL A 40 2.12 -4.08 -6.74
C VAL A 40 3.09 -3.89 -7.90
N ALA A 41 2.81 -2.91 -8.76
CA ALA A 41 3.71 -2.44 -9.79
C ALA A 41 4.14 -1.01 -9.47
N CYS A 42 5.25 -0.56 -10.05
CA CYS A 42 5.66 0.82 -9.89
C CYS A 42 6.27 1.36 -11.18
N GLU A 43 5.76 2.49 -11.65
CA GLU A 43 6.31 3.23 -12.79
C GLU A 43 7.09 4.44 -12.27
N MET A 44 8.30 4.62 -12.78
CA MET A 44 9.16 5.75 -12.42
C MET A 44 9.78 6.40 -13.65
N THR A 45 9.78 7.73 -13.67
CA THR A 45 10.50 8.54 -14.66
C THR A 45 11.61 9.31 -13.96
N ALA A 46 12.83 9.25 -14.49
CA ALA A 46 13.99 9.97 -13.96
C ALA A 46 14.98 10.35 -15.07
N GLU A 47 15.85 11.30 -14.75
CA GLU A 47 16.93 11.73 -15.64
C GLU A 47 17.97 10.61 -15.85
N LEU A 48 18.52 10.55 -17.07
CA LEU A 48 19.63 9.68 -17.41
C LEU A 48 20.96 10.41 -17.20
N SER A 49 21.86 9.79 -16.46
CA SER A 49 23.27 10.17 -16.40
C SER A 49 23.95 10.09 -17.77
N GLU A 50 25.16 10.64 -17.88
CA GLU A 50 26.01 10.50 -19.08
C GLU A 50 26.29 9.04 -19.43
N ALA A 51 26.35 8.16 -18.42
CA ALA A 51 26.48 6.71 -18.58
C ALA A 51 25.20 6.03 -19.11
N GLY A 52 24.10 6.77 -19.29
CA GLY A 52 22.83 6.23 -19.79
C GLY A 52 22.03 5.46 -18.74
N LEU A 53 22.36 5.63 -17.46
CA LEU A 53 21.65 5.01 -16.34
C LEU A 53 20.77 6.06 -15.65
N MET A 54 19.58 5.63 -15.19
CA MET A 54 18.82 6.34 -14.15
C MET A 54 19.57 6.17 -12.81
N PHE A 55 18.85 5.90 -11.73
CA PHE A 55 19.42 5.50 -10.45
C PHE A 55 19.27 3.99 -10.22
N ASP A 56 19.84 3.48 -9.13
CA ASP A 56 19.64 2.09 -8.72
C ASP A 56 18.18 1.86 -8.25
N TYR A 57 17.30 1.52 -9.20
CA TYR A 57 15.90 1.20 -8.94
C TYR A 57 15.70 -0.06 -8.09
N SER A 58 16.77 -0.83 -7.80
CA SER A 58 16.68 -1.96 -6.87
C SER A 58 16.28 -1.53 -5.46
N ILE A 59 16.55 -0.27 -5.09
CA ILE A 59 16.10 0.33 -3.81
C ILE A 59 14.58 0.36 -3.76
N VAL A 60 13.92 0.82 -4.82
CA VAL A 60 12.45 0.88 -4.92
C VAL A 60 11.86 -0.52 -4.87
N LYS A 61 12.45 -1.47 -5.61
CA LYS A 61 12.03 -2.88 -5.59
C LYS A 61 12.08 -3.47 -4.17
N ARG A 62 13.17 -3.23 -3.43
CA ARG A 62 13.30 -3.71 -2.03
C ARG A 62 12.29 -3.06 -1.10
N ALA A 63 12.02 -1.77 -1.27
CA ALA A 63 11.06 -1.06 -0.45
C ALA A 63 9.62 -1.54 -0.70
N ILE A 64 9.20 -1.68 -1.95
CA ILE A 64 7.88 -2.26 -2.29
C ILE A 64 7.76 -3.65 -1.69
N ARG A 65 8.80 -4.48 -1.82
CA ARG A 65 8.80 -5.82 -1.26
C ARG A 65 8.60 -5.81 0.26
N ALA A 66 9.36 -4.98 0.97
CA ALA A 66 9.26 -4.87 2.42
C ALA A 66 7.87 -4.40 2.87
N LEU A 67 7.25 -3.46 2.15
CA LEU A 67 5.89 -3.01 2.42
C LEU A 67 4.86 -4.11 2.17
N CYS A 68 5.04 -4.92 1.12
CA CYS A 68 4.19 -6.09 0.88
C CYS A 68 4.32 -7.09 2.03
N ASP A 69 5.55 -7.45 2.42
CA ASP A 69 5.81 -8.39 3.51
C ASP A 69 5.25 -7.90 4.87
N GLU A 70 5.15 -6.59 5.10
CA GLU A 70 4.58 -6.00 6.32
C GLU A 70 3.07 -6.26 6.46
N ILE A 71 2.34 -6.27 5.34
CA ILE A 71 0.88 -6.36 5.30
C ILE A 71 0.38 -7.74 4.84
N ASP A 72 1.29 -8.64 4.47
CA ASP A 72 1.00 -9.99 3.99
C ASP A 72 0.36 -10.86 5.08
N GLU A 73 -0.57 -11.74 4.67
CA GLU A 73 -1.30 -12.67 5.52
C GLU A 73 -2.05 -12.00 6.69
N LYS A 74 -2.57 -10.78 6.47
CA LYS A 74 -3.38 -10.02 7.46
C LYS A 74 -4.79 -9.76 6.96
N VAL A 75 -5.71 -9.58 7.92
CA VAL A 75 -6.91 -8.77 7.70
C VAL A 75 -6.50 -7.30 7.79
N LEU A 76 -6.84 -6.50 6.77
CA LEU A 76 -6.55 -5.07 6.75
C LEU A 76 -7.80 -4.28 7.15
N LEU A 77 -7.65 -3.30 8.03
CA LEU A 77 -8.73 -2.39 8.43
C LEU A 77 -8.33 -0.91 8.20
N PRO A 78 -9.25 -0.07 7.68
CA PRO A 78 -9.00 1.35 7.41
C PRO A 78 -9.22 2.23 8.66
N GLU A 79 -8.16 2.70 9.31
CA GLU A 79 -8.24 3.54 10.53
C GLU A 79 -8.90 4.91 10.30
N GLN A 80 -8.86 5.42 9.07
CA GLN A 80 -9.39 6.73 8.73
C GLN A 80 -10.77 6.65 8.09
N SER A 81 -11.42 5.48 8.13
CA SER A 81 -12.78 5.35 7.59
C SER A 81 -13.76 6.20 8.39
N PRO A 82 -14.64 6.98 7.73
CA PRO A 82 -15.71 7.71 8.42
C PRO A 82 -16.85 6.79 8.90
N HIS A 83 -16.81 5.51 8.55
CA HIS A 83 -17.90 4.55 8.77
C HIS A 83 -17.48 3.32 9.58
N LEU A 84 -16.18 3.16 9.87
CA LEU A 84 -15.66 2.08 10.70
C LEU A 84 -15.00 2.67 11.94
N ALA A 85 -15.43 2.24 13.12
CA ALA A 85 -14.65 2.45 14.34
C ALA A 85 -13.82 1.19 14.63
N ILE A 86 -12.61 1.38 15.16
CA ILE A 86 -11.72 0.30 15.54
C ILE A 86 -11.41 0.47 17.02
N GLU A 87 -11.76 -0.54 17.81
CA GLU A 87 -11.55 -0.55 19.26
C GLU A 87 -10.62 -1.69 19.67
N ARG A 88 -9.95 -1.52 20.81
CA ARG A 88 -9.14 -2.58 21.44
C ARG A 88 -9.82 -2.97 22.74
N GLU A 89 -10.34 -4.19 22.78
CA GLU A 89 -11.09 -4.72 23.93
C GLU A 89 -10.44 -6.03 24.39
N GLY A 90 -9.81 -6.02 25.56
CA GLY A 90 -9.07 -7.16 26.08
C GLY A 90 -7.97 -7.62 25.11
N ASP A 91 -8.03 -8.88 24.69
CA ASP A 91 -7.07 -9.49 23.76
C ASP A 91 -7.52 -9.41 22.29
N TYR A 92 -8.49 -8.55 21.95
CA TYR A 92 -9.04 -8.42 20.60
C TYR A 92 -8.96 -7.00 20.06
N VAL A 93 -8.89 -6.90 18.73
CA VAL A 93 -9.20 -5.69 17.95
C VAL A 93 -10.59 -5.87 17.36
N ILE A 94 -11.48 -4.93 17.59
CA ILE A 94 -12.89 -4.99 17.19
C ILE A 94 -13.14 -3.96 16.09
N ALA A 95 -13.58 -4.42 14.93
CA ALA A 95 -14.11 -3.55 13.88
C ALA A 95 -15.62 -3.36 14.11
N LEU A 96 -16.04 -2.11 14.28
CA LEU A 96 -17.42 -1.71 14.55
C LEU A 96 -18.01 -1.02 13.31
N PHE A 97 -19.02 -1.64 12.71
CA PHE A 97 -19.66 -1.14 11.50
C PHE A 97 -21.17 -1.27 11.62
N ASN A 98 -21.92 -0.15 11.56
CA ASN A 98 -23.38 -0.17 11.53
C ASN A 98 -24.06 -1.10 12.58
N GLY A 99 -23.54 -1.12 13.80
CA GLY A 99 -24.02 -1.99 14.89
C GLY A 99 -23.48 -3.42 14.88
N GLU A 100 -22.81 -3.85 13.81
CA GLU A 100 -22.04 -5.09 13.76
C GLU A 100 -20.73 -4.97 14.53
N ARG A 101 -20.28 -6.10 15.08
CA ARG A 101 -19.03 -6.23 15.82
C ARG A 101 -18.23 -7.40 15.23
N ILE A 102 -17.05 -7.12 14.70
CA ILE A 102 -16.19 -8.11 14.06
C ILE A 102 -14.86 -8.21 14.84
N PRO A 103 -14.70 -9.22 15.72
CA PRO A 103 -13.49 -9.37 16.52
C PRO A 103 -12.37 -10.06 15.74
N PHE A 104 -11.13 -9.59 15.92
CA PHE A 104 -9.91 -10.19 15.40
C PHE A 104 -8.86 -10.35 16.49
N LEU A 105 -8.04 -11.39 16.41
CA LEU A 105 -6.83 -11.48 17.21
C LEU A 105 -5.83 -10.41 16.73
N PRO A 106 -5.13 -9.69 17.63
CA PRO A 106 -4.18 -8.66 17.27
C PRO A 106 -3.05 -9.13 16.34
N ARG A 107 -2.73 -10.42 16.35
CA ARG A 107 -1.72 -11.03 15.46
C ARG A 107 -2.18 -11.20 14.01
N ASP A 108 -3.49 -11.28 13.78
CA ASP A 108 -4.08 -11.63 12.48
C ASP A 108 -4.68 -10.41 11.76
N VAL A 109 -4.72 -9.24 12.41
CA VAL A 109 -5.25 -7.99 11.85
C VAL A 109 -4.20 -6.89 11.91
N LEU A 110 -4.17 -6.06 10.86
CA LEU A 110 -3.37 -4.85 10.79
C LEU A 110 -4.26 -3.68 10.40
N THR A 111 -4.02 -2.54 11.03
CA THR A 111 -4.75 -1.31 10.76
C THR A 111 -3.88 -0.38 9.94
N LEU A 112 -4.45 0.22 8.89
CA LEU A 112 -3.74 1.10 7.97
C LEU A 112 -4.31 2.53 8.04
N PRO A 113 -3.47 3.57 7.92
CA PRO A 113 -3.89 4.96 7.95
C PRO A 113 -4.51 5.39 6.60
N ILE A 114 -5.57 4.69 6.20
CA ILE A 114 -6.30 4.87 4.94
C ILE A 114 -7.80 4.98 5.20
N ALA A 115 -8.54 5.60 4.29
CA ALA A 115 -9.97 5.82 4.45
C ALA A 115 -10.80 4.56 4.14
N ASN A 116 -10.28 3.66 3.32
CA ASN A 116 -10.93 2.40 2.93
C ASN A 116 -9.87 1.38 2.50
N THR A 117 -10.20 0.10 2.54
CA THR A 117 -9.32 -0.98 2.05
C THR A 117 -9.61 -1.27 0.58
N THR A 118 -9.38 -0.28 -0.28
CA THR A 118 -9.56 -0.40 -1.74
C THR A 118 -8.21 -0.33 -2.45
N VAL A 119 -8.17 -0.74 -3.72
CA VAL A 119 -6.94 -0.69 -4.52
C VAL A 119 -6.42 0.74 -4.70
N GLU A 120 -7.30 1.74 -4.73
CA GLU A 120 -6.94 3.16 -4.84
C GLU A 120 -6.23 3.68 -3.58
N GLU A 121 -6.77 3.36 -2.40
CA GLU A 121 -6.17 3.73 -1.12
C GLU A 121 -4.87 2.96 -0.87
N PHE A 122 -4.79 1.68 -1.26
CA PHE A 122 -3.54 0.92 -1.22
C PHE A 122 -2.48 1.52 -2.15
N SER A 123 -2.83 1.85 -3.41
CA SER A 123 -1.91 2.53 -4.34
C SER A 123 -1.34 3.81 -3.74
N LYS A 124 -2.21 4.64 -3.14
CA LYS A 124 -1.79 5.88 -2.46
C LYS A 124 -0.89 5.60 -1.26
N TYR A 125 -1.25 4.63 -0.41
CA TYR A 125 -0.46 4.25 0.77
C TYR A 125 0.95 3.81 0.38
N PHE A 126 1.08 2.92 -0.61
CA PHE A 126 2.38 2.50 -1.12
C PHE A 126 3.16 3.66 -1.73
N LEU A 127 2.50 4.50 -2.54
CA LEU A 127 3.14 5.65 -3.16
C LEU A 127 3.73 6.61 -2.11
N GLU A 128 2.97 6.94 -1.06
CA GLU A 128 3.43 7.83 0.01
C GLU A 128 4.62 7.24 0.77
N LYS A 129 4.58 5.95 1.09
CA LYS A 129 5.68 5.24 1.75
C LYS A 129 6.95 5.21 0.89
N ILE A 130 6.81 4.97 -0.41
CA ILE A 130 7.94 4.93 -1.35
C ILE A 130 8.54 6.33 -1.52
N ARG A 131 7.70 7.38 -1.67
CA ARG A 131 8.16 8.78 -1.79
C ARG A 131 8.91 9.27 -0.55
N ALA A 132 8.60 8.74 0.63
CA ALA A 132 9.28 9.08 1.87
C ALA A 132 10.67 8.44 2.01
N LEU A 133 11.09 7.56 1.08
CA LEU A 133 12.43 6.97 1.12
C LEU A 133 13.47 8.05 0.76
N PRO A 134 14.57 8.15 1.54
CA PRO A 134 15.66 9.09 1.25
C PRO A 134 16.26 8.89 -0.15
N ALA A 135 16.14 7.69 -0.71
CA ALA A 135 16.59 7.35 -2.05
C ALA A 135 15.79 8.01 -3.19
N PHE A 136 14.75 8.82 -2.90
CA PHE A 136 14.14 9.70 -3.90
C PHE A 136 14.73 11.12 -3.87
N GLU A 137 15.41 11.49 -2.79
CA GLU A 137 16.10 12.78 -2.71
C GLU A 137 17.42 12.70 -3.51
N GLY A 138 17.55 13.54 -4.54
CA GLY A 138 18.80 13.69 -5.30
C GLY A 138 18.93 12.89 -6.59
N PHE A 139 17.95 12.05 -6.96
CA PHE A 139 18.02 11.20 -8.18
C PHE A 139 17.20 11.70 -9.37
N GLY A 140 16.59 12.88 -9.27
CA GLY A 140 15.87 13.48 -10.39
C GLY A 140 14.62 12.71 -10.82
N VAL A 141 13.98 11.97 -9.91
CA VAL A 141 12.70 11.31 -10.17
C VAL A 141 11.63 12.39 -10.37
N SER A 142 11.09 12.47 -11.58
CA SER A 142 10.10 13.49 -11.97
C SER A 142 8.67 12.98 -11.88
N ARG A 143 8.46 11.65 -11.90
CA ARG A 143 7.15 11.01 -11.77
C ARG A 143 7.30 9.63 -11.16
N LEU A 144 6.37 9.30 -10.26
CA LEU A 144 6.25 8.01 -9.61
C LEU A 144 4.77 7.61 -9.54
N ARG A 145 4.45 6.37 -9.91
CA ARG A 145 3.10 5.78 -9.83
C ARG A 145 3.22 4.38 -9.25
N VAL A 146 2.20 3.97 -8.50
CA VAL A 146 2.04 2.62 -7.94
C VAL A 146 0.67 2.11 -8.34
#